data_AF-A0ABD0N445-F1
#
_entry.id   AF-A0ABD0N445-F1
#
_cell.length_a   1.000
_cell.length_b   1.000
_cell.length_c   1.000
_cell.angle_alpha   90.00
_cell.angle_beta   90.00
_cell.angle_gamma   90.00
#
_symmetry.space_group_name_H-M   'P 1'
#
loop_
_entity.id
_entity.type
_entity.pdbx_description
1 polymer ?
#
loop_
_entity_poly.entity_id
_entity_poly.type
_entity_poly.pdbx_seq_one_letter_code
_entity_poly.pdbx_strand_id
1 'polypeptide(L)' 'MDNKHQQENLNKLMTNLRSTHPHFVRCIIPNETKTPGVMENPLVMHQLRCNGVLEGIRICRKGFPNRILYGDFKQ' A
#
# COMPACT_ATOMS: atom_id res chain seq x y z
N MET A 1 24.21 9.17 20.90
CA MET A 1 24.73 8.02 20.12
C MET A 1 23.62 7.12 19.60
N ASP A 2 22.36 7.30 20.05
CA ASP A 2 21.24 6.38 19.80
C ASP A 2 20.71 6.37 18.35
N ASN A 3 20.86 7.48 17.62
CA ASN A 3 20.33 7.61 16.26
C ASN A 3 21.11 6.76 15.23
N LYS A 4 22.41 6.55 15.45
CA LYS A 4 23.27 5.79 14.51
C LYS A 4 22.89 4.31 14.46
N HIS A 5 22.52 3.74 15.61
CA HIS A 5 22.11 2.35 15.70
C HIS A 5 20.77 2.08 14.99
N GLN A 6 19.83 3.02 15.08
CA GLN A 6 18.55 2.92 14.36
C GLN A 6 18.74 2.92 12.85
N GLN A 7 19.62 3.79 12.35
CA GLN A 7 19.94 3.87 10.92
C GLN A 7 20.64 2.60 10.42
N GLU A 8 21.60 2.07 11.19
CA GLU A 8 22.29 0.81 10.85
C GLU A 8 21.33 -0.37 10.78
N ASN A 9 20.41 -0.49 11.74
CA ASN A 9 19.40 -1.56 11.75
C ASN A 9 18.43 -1.43 10.58
N LEU A 10 17.99 -0.20 10.26
CA LEU A 10 17.13 0.05 9.11
C LEU A 10 17.83 -0.29 7.79
N ASN A 11 19.11 0.07 7.64
CA ASN A 11 19.88 -0.26 6.45
C ASN A 11 20.03 -1.76 6.24
N LYS A 12 20.32 -2.51 7.31
CA LYS A 12 20.39 -3.99 7.26
C LYS A 12 19.04 -4.60 6.85
N LEU A 13 17.94 -4.12 7.42
CA LEU A 13 16.59 -4.56 7.06
C LEU A 13 16.29 -4.29 5.58
N MET A 14 16.59 -3.09 5.09
CA MET A 14 16.32 -2.72 3.69
C MET A 14 17.16 -3.54 2.71
N THR A 15 18.41 -3.88 3.04
CA THR A 15 19.24 -4.78 2.23
C THR A 15 18.59 -6.16 2.10
N ASN A 16 18.08 -6.72 3.20
CA ASN A 16 17.39 -8.01 3.17
C ASN A 16 16.08 -7.96 2.37
N LEU A 17 15.28 -6.90 2.52
CA LEU A 17 14.04 -6.78 1.74
C LEU A 17 14.32 -6.66 0.23
N ARG A 18 15.39 -5.96 -0.16
CA ARG A 18 15.81 -5.80 -1.56
C ARG A 18 16.27 -7.09 -2.23
N SER A 19 16.70 -8.10 -1.47
CA SER A 19 17.09 -9.41 -2.01
C SER A 19 15.92 -10.39 -2.18
N THR A 20 14.70 -9.96 -1.91
CA THR A 20 13.48 -10.78 -1.97
C THR A 20 12.47 -10.25 -2.99
N HIS A 21 11.37 -10.98 -3.21
CA HIS A 21 10.22 -10.49 -3.96
C HIS A 21 9.20 -9.84 -3.00
N PRO A 22 9.05 -8.50 -2.99
CA PRO A 22 8.22 -7.83 -2.01
C PRO A 22 6.73 -7.97 -2.35
N HIS A 23 5.93 -8.28 -1.33
CA HIS A 23 4.46 -8.19 -1.38
C HIS A 23 4.01 -7.09 -0.42
N PHE A 24 3.07 -6.25 -0.85
CA PHE A 24 2.62 -5.09 -0.08
C PHE A 24 1.17 -5.26 0.38
N VAL A 25 0.93 -5.08 1.68
CA VAL A 25 -0.41 -5.03 2.28
C VAL A 25 -0.60 -3.65 2.91
N ARG A 26 -1.71 -2.97 2.59
CA ARG A 26 -2.06 -1.66 3.16
C ARG A 26 -3.33 -1.80 4.00
N CYS A 27 -3.18 -1.69 5.32
CA CYS A 27 -4.31 -1.69 6.24
C CYS A 27 -5.03 -0.33 6.19
N ILE A 28 -6.36 -0.36 6.34
CA ILE A 28 -7.20 0.84 6.36
C ILE A 28 -8.03 0.82 7.64
N ILE A 29 -8.00 1.93 8.36
CA ILE A 29 -8.87 2.20 9.51
C ILE A 29 -10.14 2.84 8.96
N PRO A 30 -11.31 2.18 9.07
CA PRO A 30 -12.53 2.70 8.47
C PRO A 30 -13.13 3.85 9.30
N ASN A 31 -12.91 3.91 10.61
CA ASN A 31 -13.37 4.96 11.52
C ASN A 31 -12.54 4.97 12.81
N GLU A 32 -12.49 6.11 13.51
CA GLU A 32 -11.79 6.22 14.81
C GLU A 32 -12.60 5.71 16.00
N THR A 33 -13.93 5.64 15.86
CA THR A 33 -14.85 5.20 16.93
C THR A 33 -14.83 3.69 17.17
N LYS A 34 -14.08 2.93 16.36
CA LYS A 34 -13.97 1.46 16.41
C LYS A 34 -15.32 0.76 16.25
N THR A 35 -16.24 1.38 15.53
CA THR A 35 -17.59 0.85 15.30
C THR A 35 -17.60 0.00 14.03
N PRO A 36 -18.06 -1.26 14.07
CA PRO A 36 -18.15 -2.09 12.87
C PRO A 36 -19.16 -1.50 11.87
N GLY A 37 -18.86 -1.65 10.57
CA GLY A 37 -19.76 -1.20 9.48
C GLY A 37 -19.78 0.31 9.21
N VAL A 38 -19.13 1.13 10.04
CA VAL A 38 -19.04 2.58 9.83
C VAL A 38 -17.80 2.92 9.02
N MET A 39 -17.92 3.81 8.05
CA MET A 39 -16.80 4.31 7.25
C MET A 39 -16.78 5.84 7.24
N GLU A 40 -15.64 6.42 7.59
CA GLU A 40 -15.38 7.85 7.53
C GLU A 40 -14.57 8.18 6.27
N ASN A 41 -15.25 8.74 5.26
CA ASN A 41 -14.62 9.02 3.97
C ASN A 41 -13.39 9.93 4.06
N PRO A 42 -13.39 11.07 4.80
CA PRO A 42 -12.21 11.92 4.91
C PRO A 42 -10.97 11.17 5.44
N LEU A 43 -11.16 10.37 6.50
CA LEU A 43 -10.12 9.55 7.11
C LEU A 43 -9.57 8.50 6.14
N VAL A 44 -10.45 7.75 5.48
CA VAL A 44 -10.03 6.73 4.50
C VAL A 44 -9.33 7.37 3.30
N MET A 45 -9.84 8.50 2.78
CA MET A 45 -9.22 9.20 1.67
C MET A 45 -7.82 9.71 2.00
N HIS A 46 -7.60 10.20 3.22
CA HIS A 46 -6.27 10.57 3.70
C HIS A 46 -5.32 9.36 3.71
N GLN A 47 -5.75 8.23 4.28
CA GLN A 47 -4.96 7.00 4.29
C GLN A 47 -4.62 6.49 2.89
N LEU A 48 -5.57 6.51 1.94
CA LEU A 48 -5.31 6.08 0.57
C LEU A 48 -4.22 6.92 -0.14
N ARG A 49 -4.12 8.21 0.20
CA ARG A 49 -3.05 9.09 -0.28
C ARG A 49 -1.72 8.76 0.39
N CYS A 50 -1.67 8.77 1.72
CA CYS A 50 -0.45 8.56 2.49
C CYS A 50 0.14 7.15 2.32
N ASN A 51 -0.72 6.13 2.18
CA ASN A 51 -0.30 4.74 1.95
C ASN A 51 0.11 4.47 0.50
N GLY A 52 0.06 5.48 -0.38
CA GLY A 52 0.46 5.37 -1.78
C GLY A 52 -0.51 4.56 -2.65
N VAL A 53 -1.73 4.28 -2.19
CA VAL A 53 -2.72 3.49 -2.95
C VAL A 53 -3.18 4.28 -4.17
N LEU A 54 -3.55 5.55 -4.01
CA LEU A 54 -3.95 6.40 -5.14
C LEU A 54 -2.79 6.61 -6.13
N GLU A 55 -1.56 6.67 -5.61
CA GLU A 55 -0.36 6.79 -6.42
C GLU A 55 -0.08 5.51 -7.22
N GLY A 56 -0.26 4.34 -6.60
CA GLY A 56 -0.18 3.05 -7.28
C GLY A 56 -1.20 2.94 -8.42
N ILE A 57 -2.46 3.36 -8.18
CA ILE A 57 -3.49 3.42 -9.22
C ILE A 57 -3.06 4.34 -10.36
N ARG A 58 -2.55 5.54 -10.04
CA ARG A 58 -2.06 6.51 -11.03
C ARG A 58 -0.94 5.93 -11.91
N ILE A 59 0.01 5.22 -11.32
CA ILE A 59 1.10 4.55 -12.05
C ILE A 59 0.54 3.45 -12.96
N CYS A 60 -0.32 2.57 -12.43
CA CYS A 60 -0.95 1.48 -13.21
C CYS A 60 -1.73 2.00 -14.42
N ARG A 61 -2.41 3.15 -14.28
CA ARG A 61 -3.14 3.81 -15.36
C ARG A 61 -2.28 4.36 -16.49
N LYS A 62 -0.99 4.60 -16.26
CA LYS A 62 -0.05 5.03 -17.33
C LYS A 62 0.36 3.88 -18.24
N GLY A 63 0.16 2.64 -17.82
CA GLY A 63 0.41 1.45 -18.64
C GLY A 63 -0.89 0.84 -19.15
N PHE A 64 -1.06 -0.45 -18.89
CA PHE A 64 -2.28 -1.20 -19.20
C PHE A 64 -3.09 -1.42 -17.92
N PRO A 65 -4.05 -0.53 -17.59
CA PRO A 65 -4.82 -0.62 -16.35
C PRO A 65 -5.78 -1.81 -16.34
N ASN A 66 -6.32 -2.18 -17.50
CA ASN A 66 -7.28 -3.27 -17.62
C ASN A 66 -6.51 -4.59 -17.74
N ARG A 67 -6.64 -5.45 -16.73
CA ARG A 67 -6.12 -6.82 -16.73
C ARG A 67 -7.31 -7.77 -16.59
N ILE A 68 -8.04 -7.95 -17.68
CA ILE A 68 -9.19 -8.84 -17.74
C ILE A 68 -8.68 -10.28 -17.78
N LEU A 69 -9.26 -11.16 -16.98
CA LEU A 69 -8.92 -12.59 -17.04
C LEU A 69 -9.39 -13.15 -18.39
N TYR A 70 -8.62 -14.07 -18.97
CA TYR A 70 -8.95 -14.61 -20.30
C TYR A 70 -10.37 -15.19 -20.39
N GLY A 71 -10.85 -15.82 -19.31
CA GLY A 71 -12.22 -16.35 -19.23
C GLY A 71 -13.31 -15.28 -19.36
N ASP A 72 -13.09 -14.08 -18.82
CA ASP A 72 -14.03 -12.95 -18.91
C ASP A 72 -13.96 -12.25 -20.28
N PHE A 73 -12.88 -12.46 -21.04
CA PHE A 73 -12.67 -11.82 -22.34
C PHE A 73 -13.24 -12.64 -23.51
N LYS A 74 -13.19 -13.97 -23.46
CA LYS A 74 -13.43 -14.88 -24.60
C LYS A 74 -14.89 -15.38 -24.72
N GLN A 75 -15.87 -14.54 -24.39
CA GLN A 75 -17.29 -14.93 -24.35
C GLN A 75 -17.81 -15.56 -25.66
#